data_AF-A0A0G1W5H1-F1
#
_entry.id   AF-A0A0G1W5H1-F1
#
_cell.length_a   1.000
_cell.length_b   1.000
_cell.length_c   1.000
_cell.angle_alpha   90.00
_cell.angle_beta   90.00
_cell.angle_gamma   90.00
#
_symmetry.space_group_name_H-M   'P 1'
#
loop_
_entity.id
_entity.type
_entity.pdbx_description
1 polymer ?
#
loop_
_entity_poly.entity_id
_entity_poly.type
_entity_poly.pdbx_seq_one_letter_code
_entity_poly.pdbx_strand_id
1 'polypeptide(L)'
;MALATGKIIQVIGPVVDVEFPEGVKLPKLLNALEIDTPGVSIVAEVARHLEPGRVRAVALSSTDGLMRGTLVKDTGAPISVPVGAETLGNLFDVLGNPLEQKKNAVKFDKRWPIHRPAPRLEDQSTKTEV
;
A
#
# COMPACT_ATOMS: atom_id res chain seq x y z
N MET A 1 -4.86 12.39 -12.37
CA MET A 1 -6.06 12.43 -11.52
C MET A 1 -5.65 12.97 -10.17
N ALA A 2 -6.39 13.91 -9.59
CA ALA A 2 -6.03 14.50 -8.30
C ALA A 2 -6.01 13.41 -7.21
N LEU A 3 -4.86 13.21 -6.58
CA LEU A 3 -4.68 12.27 -5.47
C LEU A 3 -5.49 12.82 -4.28
N ALA A 4 -6.39 12.02 -3.72
CA ALA A 4 -7.21 12.43 -2.59
C ALA A 4 -6.32 12.58 -1.36
N THR A 5 -6.42 13.71 -0.66
CA THR A 5 -5.67 13.97 0.57
C THR A 5 -6.62 13.95 1.76
N GLY A 6 -6.28 13.14 2.75
CA GLY A 6 -6.99 13.03 4.02
C GLY A 6 -6.10 13.41 5.21
N LYS A 7 -6.64 13.28 6.42
CA LYS A 7 -5.94 13.52 7.68
C LYS A 7 -6.16 12.37 8.65
N ILE A 8 -5.13 12.01 9.40
CA ILE A 8 -5.26 11.02 10.47
C ILE A 8 -6.18 11.57 11.57
N ILE A 9 -7.20 10.82 11.95
CA ILE A 9 -8.07 11.15 13.10
C ILE A 9 -7.79 10.28 14.32
N GLN A 10 -7.24 9.08 14.13
CA GLN A 10 -7.00 8.12 15.19
C GLN A 10 -5.90 7.13 14.81
N VAL A 11 -5.11 6.72 15.80
CA VAL A 11 -4.08 5.67 15.69
C VAL A 11 -4.27 4.71 16.86
N ILE A 12 -4.48 3.42 16.58
CA ILE A 12 -4.60 2.34 17.57
C ILE A 12 -3.66 1.21 17.15
N GLY A 13 -2.46 1.18 17.74
CA GLY A 13 -1.40 0.29 17.29
C GLY A 13 -1.15 0.49 15.79
N PRO A 14 -1.13 -0.58 14.96
CA PRO A 14 -0.91 -0.46 13.52
C PRO A 14 -2.13 0.07 12.74
N VAL A 15 -3.28 0.26 13.40
CA VAL A 15 -4.52 0.68 12.75
C VAL A 15 -4.62 2.21 12.77
N VAL A 16 -4.78 2.80 11.59
CA VAL A 16 -4.89 4.24 11.39
C VAL A 16 -6.23 4.56 10.75
N ASP A 17 -7.04 5.40 11.38
CA ASP A 17 -8.27 5.92 10.78
C ASP A 17 -7.98 7.29 10.16
N VAL A 18 -8.37 7.45 8.88
CA VAL A 18 -8.11 8.64 8.07
C VAL A 18 -9.44 9.22 7.61
N GLU A 19 -9.61 10.52 7.80
CA GLU A 19 -10.77 11.28 7.34
C GLU A 19 -10.43 12.03 6.06
N PHE A 20 -11.32 11.95 5.08
CA PHE A 20 -11.22 12.69 3.83
C PHE A 20 -12.29 13.80 3.80
N PRO A 21 -11.99 14.97 3.21
CA PRO A 21 -12.95 16.06 3.10
C PRO A 21 -14.23 15.65 2.35
N GLU A 22 -15.35 16.31 2.67
CA GLU A 22 -16.61 16.09 1.96
C GLU A 22 -16.47 16.36 0.45
N GLY A 23 -17.17 15.56 -0.36
CA GLY A 23 -17.10 15.63 -1.82
C GLY A 23 -15.85 15.00 -2.44
N VAL A 24 -14.87 14.58 -1.62
CA VAL A 24 -13.71 13.83 -2.11
C VAL A 24 -14.06 12.34 -2.22
N LYS A 25 -13.72 11.73 -3.35
CA LYS A 25 -13.89 10.29 -3.55
C LYS A 25 -12.98 9.54 -2.57
N LEU A 26 -13.57 8.65 -1.78
CA LEU A 26 -12.80 7.81 -0.87
C LEU A 26 -11.87 6.87 -1.63
N PRO A 27 -10.64 6.63 -1.10
CA PRO A 27 -9.74 5.62 -1.63
C PRO A 27 -10.42 4.26 -1.69
N LYS A 28 -10.10 3.43 -2.69
CA LYS A 28 -10.70 2.08 -2.77
C LYS A 28 -10.14 1.19 -1.66
N LEU A 29 -10.87 0.12 -1.36
CA LEU A 29 -10.32 -1.00 -0.59
C LEU A 29 -9.01 -1.47 -1.23
N LEU A 30 -8.03 -1.82 -0.40
CA LEU A 30 -6.71 -2.30 -0.79
C LEU A 30 -5.81 -1.25 -1.46
N ASN A 31 -6.25 0.01 -1.59
CA ASN A 31 -5.36 1.09 -2.03
C ASN A 31 -4.28 1.37 -0.98
N ALA A 32 -3.08 1.70 -1.45
CA ALA A 32 -2.01 2.22 -0.62
C ALA A 32 -2.25 3.71 -0.32
N LEU A 33 -1.99 4.08 0.92
CA LEU A 33 -1.97 5.43 1.43
C LEU A 33 -0.54 5.77 1.87
N GLU A 34 -0.06 6.94 1.46
CA GLU A 34 1.22 7.49 1.89
C GLU A 34 0.99 8.51 3.00
N ILE A 35 1.60 8.29 4.16
CA ILE A 35 1.53 9.16 5.32
C ILE A 35 2.85 9.92 5.41
N ASP A 36 2.77 11.24 5.23
CA ASP A 36 3.93 12.12 5.18
C ASP A 36 4.28 12.56 6.61
N THR A 37 5.38 12.04 7.15
CA THR A 37 5.91 12.41 8.47
C THR A 37 7.36 12.88 8.36
N PRO A 38 7.80 13.85 9.19
CA PRO A 38 9.18 14.32 9.17
C PRO A 38 10.19 13.17 9.32
N GLY A 39 10.93 12.90 8.24
CA GLY A 39 12.05 11.94 8.22
C GLY A 39 11.69 10.50 7.82
N VAL A 40 10.41 10.12 7.75
CA VAL A 40 9.97 8.77 7.35
C VAL A 40 8.67 8.85 6.55
N SER A 41 8.60 8.15 5.41
CA SER A 41 7.32 7.93 4.71
C SER A 41 6.74 6.60 5.15
N ILE A 42 5.53 6.62 5.71
CA ILE A 42 4.83 5.42 6.17
C ILE A 42 3.78 5.05 5.12
N VAL A 43 3.74 3.78 4.72
CA VAL A 43 2.70 3.25 3.84
C VAL A 43 1.66 2.51 4.68
N ALA A 44 0.38 2.81 4.44
CA ALA A 44 -0.74 2.08 5.02
C ALA A 44 -1.69 1.59 3.91
N GLU A 45 -2.38 0.48 4.12
CA GLU A 45 -3.34 -0.06 3.16
C GLU A 45 -4.77 0.11 3.68
N VAL A 46 -5.69 0.54 2.81
CA VAL A 46 -7.11 0.66 3.16
C VAL A 46 -7.75 -0.70 3.37
N ALA A 47 -8.13 -0.98 4.61
CA ALA A 47 -8.73 -2.25 5.02
C ALA A 47 -10.26 -2.22 5.05
N ARG A 48 -10.89 -1.04 5.22
CA ARG A 48 -12.34 -0.85 5.09
C ARG A 48 -12.72 0.63 5.04
N HIS A 49 -13.92 0.90 4.55
CA HIS A 49 -14.56 2.21 4.70
C HIS A 49 -15.26 2.32 6.06
N LEU A 50 -15.28 3.54 6.58
CA LEU A 50 -15.96 3.95 7.79
C LEU A 50 -16.89 5.12 7.43
N GLU A 51 -18.10 5.13 7.99
CA GLU A 51 -19.09 6.16 7.70
C GLU A 51 -19.11 7.24 8.80
N PRO A 52 -19.26 8.53 8.46
CA PRO A 52 -19.16 9.13 7.13
C PRO A 52 -17.71 9.52 6.76
N GLY A 53 -17.34 9.39 5.47
CA GLY A 53 -16.14 10.04 4.89
C GLY A 53 -14.77 9.55 5.39
N ARG A 54 -14.70 8.36 6.00
CA ARG A 54 -13.50 7.86 6.66
C ARG A 54 -13.08 6.52 6.10
N VAL A 55 -11.81 6.20 6.26
CA VAL A 55 -11.28 4.87 5.98
C VAL A 55 -10.47 4.38 7.16
N ARG A 56 -10.50 3.07 7.40
CA ARG A 56 -9.57 2.39 8.28
C ARG A 56 -8.47 1.79 7.45
N ALA A 57 -7.24 2.13 7.77
CA ALA A 57 -6.05 1.60 7.13
C ALA A 57 -5.16 0.87 8.12
N VAL A 58 -4.33 -0.04 7.61
CA VAL A 58 -3.33 -0.77 8.38
C VAL A 58 -1.94 -0.33 7.91
N ALA A 59 -1.15 0.23 8.83
CA ALA A 59 0.22 0.64 8.55
C ALA A 59 1.13 -0.58 8.41
N LEU A 60 2.07 -0.51 7.45
CA LEU A 60 3.04 -1.57 7.17
C LEU A 60 4.44 -1.31 7.76
N SER A 61 4.54 -0.26 8.57
CA SER A 61 5.72 0.08 9.39
C SER A 61 5.26 0.55 10.77
N SER A 62 6.21 0.84 11.67
CA SER A 62 5.86 1.41 12.98
C SER A 62 5.05 2.70 12.80
N THR A 63 4.00 2.85 13.60
CA THR A 63 3.15 4.04 13.71
C THR A 63 3.65 5.01 14.79
N ASP A 64 4.81 4.74 15.39
CA ASP A 64 5.39 5.59 16.43
C ASP A 64 5.62 7.00 15.88
N GLY A 65 5.20 8.00 16.65
CA GLY A 65 5.31 9.40 16.24
C GLY A 65 4.23 9.88 15.25
N LEU A 66 3.32 9.01 14.79
CA LEU A 66 2.15 9.47 14.03
C LEU A 66 1.23 10.31 14.91
N MET A 67 0.82 11.45 14.37
CA MET A 67 -0.04 12.41 15.05
C MET A 67 -1.37 12.53 14.32
N ARG A 68 -2.40 12.89 15.08
CA ARG A 68 -3.68 13.30 14.49
C ARG A 68 -3.45 14.59 13.70
N GLY A 69 -4.11 14.71 12.56
CA GLY A 69 -3.93 15.82 11.63
C GLY A 69 -2.82 15.62 10.61
N THR A 70 -1.96 14.61 10.75
CA THR A 70 -0.94 14.27 9.73
C THR A 70 -1.61 14.00 8.39
N LEU A 71 -1.01 14.54 7.32
CA LEU A 71 -1.53 14.42 5.97
C LEU A 71 -1.31 13.00 5.42
N VAL A 72 -2.35 12.50 4.75
CA VAL A 72 -2.35 11.18 4.13
C VAL A 72 -2.75 11.33 2.67
N LYS A 73 -1.98 10.77 1.74
CA LYS A 73 -2.22 10.84 0.30
C LYS A 73 -2.65 9.46 -0.19
N ASP A 74 -3.78 9.38 -0.89
CA ASP A 74 -4.15 8.16 -1.63
C ASP A 74 -3.26 8.03 -2.85
N THR A 75 -2.61 6.88 -3.04
CA THR A 75 -1.82 6.59 -4.25
C THR A 75 -2.71 6.26 -5.45
N GLY A 76 -3.99 5.94 -5.20
CA GLY A 76 -4.96 5.55 -6.22
C GLY A 76 -4.87 4.10 -6.67
N ALA A 77 -3.89 3.33 -6.16
CA ALA A 77 -3.65 1.94 -6.53
C ALA A 77 -3.22 1.10 -5.32
N PRO A 78 -3.31 -0.25 -5.41
CA PRO A 78 -2.73 -1.13 -4.40
C PRO A 78 -1.19 -1.04 -4.39
N ILE A 79 -0.62 -1.52 -3.28
CA ILE A 79 0.83 -1.70 -3.14
C ILE A 79 1.34 -2.55 -4.30
N SER A 80 2.40 -2.07 -4.95
CA SER A 80 2.98 -2.70 -6.13
C SER A 80 4.46 -2.99 -5.92
N VAL A 81 4.85 -4.23 -6.16
CA VAL A 81 6.19 -4.77 -5.89
C VAL A 81 6.91 -5.10 -7.21
N PRO A 82 8.26 -5.06 -7.25
CA PRO A 82 9.01 -5.40 -8.45
C PRO A 82 8.85 -6.88 -8.81
N VAL A 83 8.81 -7.18 -10.11
CA VAL A 83 8.69 -8.54 -10.65
C VAL A 83 9.54 -8.71 -11.89
N GLY A 84 10.16 -9.88 -12.05
CA GLY A 84 10.92 -10.23 -13.26
C GLY A 84 12.22 -10.95 -12.92
N ALA A 85 13.05 -11.21 -13.92
CA ALA A 85 14.33 -11.89 -13.68
C ALA A 85 15.28 -11.03 -12.83
N GLU A 86 15.12 -9.71 -12.89
CA GLU A 86 15.88 -8.74 -12.12
C GLU A 86 15.71 -8.88 -10.61
N THR A 87 14.60 -9.47 -10.13
CA THR A 87 14.36 -9.66 -8.69
C THR A 87 15.15 -10.83 -8.11
N LEU A 88 15.71 -11.71 -8.95
CA LEU A 88 16.46 -12.88 -8.50
C LEU A 88 17.74 -12.49 -7.75
N GLY A 89 17.93 -13.08 -6.57
CA GLY A 89 19.10 -12.83 -5.72
C GLY A 89 19.07 -11.49 -4.98
N ASN A 90 17.93 -10.82 -4.91
CA ASN A 90 17.72 -9.63 -4.08
C ASN A 90 16.71 -9.92 -2.96
N LEU A 91 16.91 -9.26 -1.82
CA LEU A 91 15.97 -9.28 -0.71
C LEU A 91 15.13 -8.00 -0.71
N PHE A 92 13.81 -8.14 -0.54
CA PHE A 92 12.86 -7.01 -0.51
C PHE A 92 12.05 -6.98 0.77
N ASP A 93 11.62 -5.79 1.18
CA ASP A 93 10.55 -5.62 2.16
C ASP A 93 9.16 -5.86 1.54
N VAL A 94 8.11 -5.75 2.37
CA VAL A 94 6.71 -5.93 1.94
C VAL A 94 6.24 -4.90 0.91
N LEU A 95 6.88 -3.74 0.85
CA LEU A 95 6.58 -2.67 -0.11
C LEU A 95 7.35 -2.87 -1.43
N GLY A 96 8.22 -3.88 -1.49
CA GLY A 96 9.07 -4.16 -2.64
C GLY A 96 10.28 -3.23 -2.73
N ASN A 97 10.72 -2.65 -1.60
CA ASN A 97 11.98 -1.93 -1.52
C ASN A 97 13.14 -2.90 -1.27
N PRO A 98 14.25 -2.82 -2.00
CA PRO A 98 15.40 -3.69 -1.78
C PRO A 98 16.07 -3.38 -0.43
N LEU A 99 16.37 -4.42 0.36
CA LEU A 99 17.03 -4.31 1.67
C LEU A 99 18.56 -4.31 1.58
N GLU A 100 19.14 -4.81 0.48
CA GLU A 100 20.59 -4.86 0.30
C GLU A 100 21.11 -3.59 -0.38
N GLN A 101 22.15 -2.97 0.21
CA GLN A 101 22.83 -1.79 -0.36
C GLN A 101 23.61 -2.12 -1.65
N LYS A 102 23.93 -3.39 -1.90
CA LYS A 102 24.70 -3.83 -3.07
C LYS A 102 23.79 -4.19 -4.24
N LYS A 103 23.17 -3.17 -4.86
CA LYS A 103 22.92 -3.05 -6.31
C LYS A 103 21.90 -1.93 -6.56
N ASN A 104 22.30 -0.69 -6.30
CA ASN A 104 21.71 0.50 -6.96
C ASN A 104 21.92 0.51 -8.51
N ALA A 105 22.33 -0.61 -9.11
CA ALA A 105 22.56 -0.76 -10.54
C ALA A 105 21.41 -1.48 -11.27
N VAL A 106 20.55 -2.20 -10.56
CA VAL A 106 19.45 -2.96 -11.18
C VAL A 106 18.19 -2.11 -11.12
N LYS A 107 17.68 -1.72 -12.28
CA LYS A 107 16.37 -1.08 -12.39
C LYS A 107 15.28 -2.14 -12.36
N PHE A 108 14.26 -1.91 -11.53
CA PHE A 108 13.08 -2.76 -11.45
C PHE A 108 11.92 -2.07 -12.18
N ASP A 109 11.90 -2.19 -13.50
CA ASP A 109 10.96 -1.44 -14.34
C ASP A 109 9.53 -1.98 -14.25
N LYS A 110 9.40 -3.30 -14.07
CA LYS A 110 8.09 -3.96 -14.01
C LYS A 110 7.66 -4.13 -12.55
N ARG A 111 6.52 -3.56 -12.20
CA ARG A 111 5.88 -3.73 -10.89
C ARG A 111 4.47 -4.25 -11.03
N TRP A 112 4.08 -5.18 -10.16
CA TRP A 112 2.73 -5.74 -10.12
C TRP A 112 2.06 -5.47 -8.77
N PRO A 113 0.73 -5.24 -8.75
CA PRO A 113 -0.01 -5.10 -7.50
C PRO A 113 -0.02 -6.43 -6.75
N ILE A 114 0.09 -6.37 -5.42
CA ILE A 114 0.06 -7.56 -4.55
C ILE A 114 -1.35 -8.17 -4.46
N HIS A 115 -2.39 -7.34 -4.65
CA HIS A 115 -3.77 -7.76 -4.69
C HIS A 115 -4.23 -8.01 -6.12
N ARG A 116 -4.50 -9.27 -6.45
CA ARG A 116 -4.99 -9.69 -7.76
C ARG A 116 -6.07 -10.76 -7.61
N PRO A 117 -7.07 -10.79 -8.50
CA PRO A 117 -8.05 -11.85 -8.49
C PRO A 117 -7.38 -13.20 -8.73
N ALA A 118 -7.96 -14.25 -8.15
CA ALA A 118 -7.57 -15.62 -8.45
C ALA A 118 -7.76 -15.93 -9.95
N PRO A 119 -7.00 -16.90 -10.50
CA PRO A 119 -7.24 -17.40 -11.85
C PRO A 119 -8.68 -17.85 -12.04
N ARG A 120 -9.27 -17.52 -13.20
CA ARG A 120 -10.64 -17.94 -13.53
C ARG A 120 -10.68 -19.44 -13.73
N LEU A 121 -11.86 -20.05 -13.58
CA LEU A 121 -12.02 -21.50 -13.72
C LEU A 121 -11.50 -22.03 -15.07
N GLU A 122 -11.70 -21.28 -16.16
CA GLU A 122 -11.21 -21.63 -17.50
C GLU A 122 -9.68 -21.55 -17.65
N ASP A 123 -9.01 -20.78 -16.80
CA ASP A 123 -7.55 -20.62 -16.80
C ASP A 123 -6.86 -21.68 -15.91
N GLN A 124 -7.64 -22.50 -15.18
CA GLN A 124 -7.11 -23.51 -14.27
C GLN A 124 -6.79 -24.81 -15.01
N SER A 125 -5.59 -25.37 -14.75
CA SER A 125 -5.18 -26.66 -15.30
C SER A 125 -5.94 -27.79 -14.62
N THR A 126 -6.47 -28.73 -15.41
CA THR A 126 -7.09 -29.97 -14.91
C THR A 126 -6.09 -31.11 -14.74
N LYS A 127 -4.79 -30.88 -15.03
CA LYS A 127 -3.75 -31.89 -14.82
C LYS A 127 -3.38 -31.96 -13.34
N THR A 128 -3.41 -33.16 -12.79
CA THR A 128 -2.80 -33.44 -11.49
C THR A 128 -1.28 -33.38 -11.65
N GLU A 129 -0.63 -32.43 -11.00
CA GLU A 129 0.83 -32.46 -10.80
C GLU A 129 1.12 -33.34 -9.58
N VAL A 130 2.06 -34.29 -9.72
CA VAL A 130 2.51 -35.23 -8.68
C VAL A 130 3.93 -34.86 -8.28
#